data_AF-A0A7J8SSJ1-F1
#
_entry.id   AF-A0A7J8SSJ1-F1
#
_cell.length_a   1.000
_cell.length_b   1.000
_cell.length_c   1.000
_cell.angle_alpha   90.00
_cell.angle_beta   90.00
_cell.angle_gamma   90.00
#
_symmetry.space_group_name_H-M   'P 1'
#
loop_
_entity.id
_entity.type
_entity.pdbx_description
1 polymer ?
#
loop_
_entity_poly.entity_id
_entity_poly.type
_entity_poly.pdbx_seq_one_letter_code
_entity_poly.pdbx_strand_id
1 'polypeptide(L)'
;TLLKDLYNLNSVEHVKVSRNNHGQPIGSEARVLVGYLSIIARNDDLLPINYESWHHMPDSNNNHALDNIEERFALEVSDNYVKKALAKKWRDHKCTLKRNILRKI
;
A
#
# COMPACT_ATOMS: atom_id res chain seq x y z
N THR A 1 4.48 -6.02 17.60
CA THR A 1 3.97 -6.69 16.38
C THR A 1 4.56 -5.95 15.22
N LEU A 2 5.07 -6.66 14.21
CA LEU A 2 5.73 -6.10 13.02
C LEU A 2 5.01 -4.90 12.39
N LEU A 3 3.67 -4.82 12.53
CA LEU A 3 2.83 -3.69 12.14
C LEU A 3 3.06 -2.39 12.93
N LYS A 4 3.16 -2.46 14.27
CA LYS A 4 3.49 -1.30 15.12
C LYS A 4 4.92 -0.85 14.88
N ASP A 5 5.81 -1.82 14.67
CA ASP A 5 7.23 -1.57 14.43
C ASP A 5 7.41 -0.86 13.06
N LEU A 6 6.58 -1.20 12.05
CA LEU A 6 6.50 -0.49 10.77
C LEU A 6 6.05 0.97 10.88
N TYR A 7 5.04 1.25 11.71
CA TYR A 7 4.57 2.62 11.95
C TYR A 7 5.57 3.47 12.74
N ASN A 8 6.35 2.82 13.63
CA ASN A 8 7.33 3.47 14.50
C ASN A 8 8.76 3.49 13.93
N LEU A 9 8.97 3.06 12.66
CA LEU A 9 10.25 3.25 11.99
C LEU A 9 10.60 4.75 12.02
N ASN A 10 11.74 5.09 12.62
CA ASN A 10 12.28 6.44 12.61
C ASN A 10 12.36 6.93 11.16
N SER A 11 11.85 8.13 10.87
CA SER A 11 11.82 8.70 9.51
C SER A 11 13.21 8.95 8.90
N VAL A 12 14.29 8.61 9.62
CA VAL A 12 15.68 8.87 9.22
C VAL A 12 16.27 7.69 8.46
N GLU A 13 15.81 6.45 8.70
CA GLU A 13 16.28 5.26 7.99
C GLU A 13 15.20 4.68 7.09
N HIS A 14 15.29 4.93 5.79
CA HIS A 14 14.38 4.36 4.80
C HIS A 14 14.71 2.89 4.55
N VAL A 15 13.69 2.03 4.51
CA VAL A 15 13.84 0.63 4.09
C VAL A 15 14.13 0.60 2.59
N LYS A 16 15.34 0.21 2.21
CA LYS A 16 15.74 0.11 0.80
C LYS A 16 15.07 -1.10 0.13
N VAL A 17 14.29 -0.87 -0.91
CA VAL A 17 13.65 -1.93 -1.70
C VAL A 17 14.27 -1.97 -3.08
N SER A 18 15.14 -2.97 -3.29
CA SER A 18 15.77 -3.20 -4.59
C SER A 18 14.87 -3.92 -5.57
N ARG A 19 15.19 -3.78 -6.87
CA ARG A 19 14.44 -4.42 -7.95
C ARG A 19 15.28 -5.38 -8.80
N ASN A 20 14.62 -6.31 -9.48
CA ASN A 20 15.24 -7.11 -10.54
C ASN A 20 15.22 -6.38 -11.90
N ASN A 21 15.77 -7.03 -12.92
CA ASN A 21 15.81 -6.54 -14.31
C ASN A 21 14.42 -6.32 -14.93
N HIS A 22 13.37 -6.93 -14.36
CA HIS A 22 11.97 -6.77 -14.78
C HIS A 22 11.23 -5.66 -14.03
N GLY A 23 11.89 -4.90 -13.16
CA GLY A 23 11.22 -3.84 -12.39
C GLY A 23 10.47 -4.35 -11.15
N GLN A 24 10.61 -5.62 -10.78
CA GLN A 24 9.89 -6.21 -9.65
C GLN A 24 10.75 -6.12 -8.38
N PRO A 25 10.15 -5.86 -7.21
CA PRO A 25 10.90 -5.79 -5.96
C PRO A 25 11.41 -7.18 -5.56
N ILE A 26 12.62 -7.24 -5.02
CA ILE A 26 13.30 -8.47 -4.58
C ILE A 26 13.79 -8.32 -3.13
N GLY A 27 14.16 -9.45 -2.52
CA GLY A 27 14.66 -9.47 -1.14
C GLY A 27 13.55 -9.58 -0.09
N SER A 28 13.96 -9.46 1.18
CA SER A 28 13.05 -9.56 2.32
C SER A 28 12.23 -8.28 2.50
N GLU A 29 12.83 -7.16 2.11
CA GLU A 29 12.32 -5.79 2.11
C GLU A 29 11.15 -5.65 1.14
N ALA A 30 11.16 -6.39 0.02
CA ALA A 30 10.00 -6.49 -0.87
C ALA A 30 8.75 -7.00 -0.14
N ARG A 31 8.91 -7.97 0.79
CA ARG A 31 7.79 -8.48 1.60
C ARG A 31 7.33 -7.44 2.61
N VAL A 32 8.27 -6.70 3.20
CA VAL A 32 7.98 -5.58 4.10
C VAL A 32 7.15 -4.51 3.38
N LEU A 33 7.56 -4.11 2.17
CA LEU A 33 6.81 -3.20 1.32
C LEU A 33 5.38 -3.72 1.06
N VAL A 34 5.24 -4.97 0.61
CA VAL A 34 3.91 -5.56 0.34
C VAL A 34 3.03 -5.60 1.60
N GLY A 35 3.62 -5.85 2.77
CA GLY A 35 2.96 -5.74 4.07
C GLY A 35 2.47 -4.32 4.34
N TYR A 36 3.35 -3.33 4.17
CA TYR A 36 3.03 -1.92 4.36
C TYR A 36 1.94 -1.41 3.41
N LEU A 37 2.02 -1.76 2.12
CA LEU A 37 0.96 -1.46 1.14
C LEU A 37 -0.40 -2.02 1.56
N SER A 38 -0.41 -3.19 2.22
CA SER A 38 -1.65 -3.80 2.72
C SER A 38 -2.24 -3.04 3.91
N ILE A 39 -1.42 -2.29 4.65
CA ILE A 39 -1.84 -1.40 5.74
C ILE A 39 -2.42 -0.11 5.15
N ILE A 40 -1.67 0.55 4.26
CA ILE A 40 -2.10 1.80 3.61
C ILE A 40 -3.42 1.61 2.87
N ALA A 41 -3.58 0.49 2.15
CA ALA A 41 -4.83 0.13 1.47
C ALA A 41 -6.07 0.00 2.37
N ARG A 42 -5.89 -0.06 3.71
CA ARG A 42 -6.96 -0.16 4.71
C ARG A 42 -7.11 1.12 5.53
N ASN A 43 -6.26 2.12 5.30
CA ASN A 43 -6.35 3.40 5.97
C ASN A 43 -7.42 4.24 5.26
N ASP A 44 -8.57 4.44 5.91
CA ASP A 44 -9.71 5.17 5.33
C ASP A 44 -9.43 6.68 5.18
N ASP A 45 -8.51 7.24 5.98
CA ASP A 45 -8.11 8.65 5.86
C ASP A 45 -7.31 8.91 4.58
N LEU A 46 -6.49 7.93 4.15
CA LEU A 46 -5.69 8.03 2.92
C LEU A 46 -6.44 7.50 1.71
N LEU A 47 -7.08 6.33 1.85
CA LEU A 47 -7.70 5.58 0.77
C LEU A 47 -9.14 5.17 1.14
N PRO A 48 -10.09 6.13 1.12
CA PRO A 48 -11.46 5.89 1.54
C PRO A 48 -12.12 4.74 0.80
N ILE A 49 -12.85 3.88 1.52
CA ILE A 49 -13.49 2.69 0.93
C ILE A 49 -14.83 2.99 0.23
N ASN A 50 -15.37 4.18 0.48
CA ASN A 50 -16.68 4.64 0.00
C ASN A 50 -16.71 4.93 -1.51
N TYR A 51 -15.58 5.22 -2.14
CA TYR A 51 -15.49 5.35 -3.60
C TYR A 51 -15.88 4.05 -4.29
N GLU A 52 -16.70 4.11 -5.34
CA GLU A 52 -17.19 2.93 -6.03
C GLU A 52 -16.05 2.08 -6.62
N SER A 53 -15.09 2.73 -7.27
CA SER A 53 -13.94 2.11 -7.92
C SER A 53 -12.67 2.89 -7.61
N TRP A 54 -11.51 2.23 -7.77
CA TRP A 54 -10.20 2.89 -7.63
C TRP A 54 -10.05 4.07 -8.60
N HIS A 55 -10.65 4.00 -9.79
CA HIS A 55 -10.58 5.05 -10.80
C HIS A 55 -11.49 6.25 -10.50
N HIS A 56 -12.44 6.10 -9.58
CA HIS A 56 -13.30 7.20 -9.11
C HIS A 56 -12.68 7.96 -7.92
N MET A 57 -11.65 7.40 -7.30
CA MET A 57 -10.92 8.07 -6.22
C MET A 57 -10.00 9.15 -6.82
N PRO A 58 -9.97 10.37 -6.27
CA PRO A 58 -9.09 11.42 -6.75
C PRO A 58 -7.62 11.02 -6.75
N ASP A 59 -6.85 11.54 -7.70
CA ASP A 59 -5.41 11.28 -7.78
C ASP A 59 -4.65 11.79 -6.54
N SER A 60 -5.17 12.81 -5.85
CA SER A 60 -4.59 13.34 -4.61
C SER A 60 -4.49 12.28 -3.50
N ASN A 61 -5.51 11.42 -3.34
CA ASN A 61 -5.47 10.31 -2.37
C ASN A 61 -4.33 9.35 -2.69
N ASN A 62 -4.18 9.00 -3.97
CA ASN A 62 -3.13 8.09 -4.42
C ASN A 62 -1.74 8.72 -4.26
N ASN A 63 -1.60 10.01 -4.55
CA ASN A 63 -0.34 10.73 -4.37
C ASN A 63 0.02 10.86 -2.89
N HIS A 64 -0.91 11.22 -2.00
CA HIS A 64 -0.65 11.25 -0.56
C HIS A 64 -0.27 9.87 -0.01
N ALA A 65 -0.90 8.80 -0.52
CA ALA A 65 -0.54 7.44 -0.14
C ALA A 65 0.87 7.07 -0.63
N LEU A 66 1.28 7.54 -1.82
CA LEU A 66 2.62 7.33 -2.35
C LEU A 66 3.66 8.10 -1.53
N ASP A 67 3.42 9.39 -1.23
CA ASP A 67 4.29 10.21 -0.39
C ASP A 67 4.55 9.52 0.96
N ASN A 68 3.48 9.00 1.58
CA ASN A 68 3.59 8.26 2.83
C ASN A 68 4.42 6.97 2.75
N ILE A 69 4.45 6.33 1.57
CA ILE A 69 5.30 5.17 1.32
C ILE A 69 6.76 5.62 1.14
N GLU A 70 6.99 6.70 0.40
CA GLU A 70 8.33 7.23 0.13
C GLU A 70 9.01 7.82 1.37
N GLU A 71 8.24 8.29 2.35
CA GLU A 71 8.72 8.69 3.69
C GLU A 71 9.37 7.54 4.48
N ARG A 72 9.13 6.29 4.10
CA ARG A 72 9.59 5.10 4.85
C ARG A 72 10.42 4.14 4.01
N PHE A 73 10.36 4.25 2.69
CA PHE A 73 11.00 3.32 1.78
C PHE A 73 11.82 4.06 0.73
N ALA A 74 13.05 3.58 0.50
CA ALA A 74 13.87 3.99 -0.62
C ALA A 74 13.62 2.98 -1.76
N LEU A 75 12.75 3.35 -2.70
CA LEU A 75 12.24 2.43 -3.72
C LEU A 75 13.06 2.51 -5.02
N GLU A 76 13.60 1.38 -5.47
CA GLU A 76 14.15 1.26 -6.83
C GLU A 76 13.08 0.83 -7.86
N VAL A 77 11.91 0.41 -7.38
CA VAL A 77 10.73 0.09 -8.21
C VAL A 77 10.00 1.36 -8.62
N SER A 78 9.29 1.33 -9.76
CA SER A 78 8.57 2.51 -10.23
C SER A 78 7.30 2.80 -9.43
N ASP A 79 6.92 4.07 -9.35
CA ASP A 79 5.65 4.51 -8.75
C ASP A 79 4.47 3.79 -9.40
N ASN A 80 4.53 3.56 -10.70
CA ASN A 80 3.51 2.79 -11.42
C ASN A 80 3.35 1.37 -10.88
N TYR A 81 4.43 0.71 -10.48
CA TYR A 81 4.35 -0.58 -9.80
C TYR A 81 3.66 -0.44 -8.45
N VAL A 82 4.07 0.55 -7.64
CA VAL A 82 3.53 0.80 -6.30
C VAL A 82 2.04 1.11 -6.36
N LYS A 83 1.63 2.05 -7.22
CA LYS A 83 0.23 2.44 -7.45
C LYS A 83 -0.62 1.24 -7.88
N LYS A 84 -0.12 0.39 -8.79
CA LYS A 84 -0.84 -0.84 -9.22
C LYS A 84 -0.99 -1.84 -8.09
N ALA A 85 0.07 -2.07 -7.32
CA ALA A 85 0.05 -2.98 -6.18
C ALA A 85 -0.91 -2.48 -5.09
N LEU A 86 -0.87 -1.18 -4.78
CA LEU A 86 -1.74 -0.52 -3.82
C LEU A 86 -3.21 -0.59 -4.25
N ALA A 87 -3.50 -0.28 -5.51
CA ALA A 87 -4.85 -0.38 -6.08
C ALA A 87 -5.42 -1.80 -5.97
N LYS A 88 -4.58 -2.82 -6.18
CA LYS A 88 -4.98 -4.22 -5.97
C LYS A 88 -5.32 -4.49 -4.50
N LYS A 89 -4.47 -4.07 -3.56
CA LYS A 89 -4.70 -4.26 -2.13
C LYS A 89 -5.99 -3.60 -1.65
N TRP A 90 -6.27 -2.39 -2.12
CA TRP A 90 -7.50 -1.67 -1.80
C TRP A 90 -8.75 -2.40 -2.33
N ARG A 91 -8.72 -2.87 -3.59
CA ARG A 91 -9.82 -3.68 -4.15
C ARG A 91 -10.02 -4.98 -3.39
N ASP A 92 -8.94 -5.68 -3.06
CA ASP A 92 -9.00 -6.93 -2.28
C ASP A 92 -9.60 -6.69 -0.89
N HIS A 93 -9.26 -5.56 -0.25
CA HIS A 93 -9.85 -5.13 1.02
C HIS A 93 -11.36 -4.87 0.90
N LYS A 94 -11.78 -4.09 -0.10
CA LYS A 94 -13.20 -3.81 -0.39
C LYS A 94 -14.01 -5.09 -0.63
N CYS A 95 -13.49 -5.99 -1.46
CA CYS A 95 -14.11 -7.29 -1.72
C CYS A 95 -14.22 -8.14 -0.45
N THR A 96 -13.25 -8.06 0.46
CA THR A 96 -13.30 -8.76 1.74
C THR A 96 -14.37 -8.20 2.66
N LEU A 97 -14.48 -6.87 2.76
CA LEU A 97 -15.54 -6.22 3.54
C LEU A 97 -16.94 -6.59 3.02
N LYS A 98 -17.17 -6.51 1.70
CA LYS A 98 -18.45 -6.92 1.09
C LYS A 98 -18.82 -8.36 1.42
N ARG A 99 -17.87 -9.30 1.25
CA ARG A 99 -18.09 -10.72 1.61
C ARG A 99 -18.41 -10.90 3.09
N ASN A 100 -17.72 -10.18 3.96
CA ASN A 100 -17.94 -10.29 5.40
C ASN A 100 -19.28 -9.69 5.85
N ILE A 101 -19.77 -8.66 5.17
CA ILE A 101 -21.12 -8.11 5.38
C ILE A 101 -22.16 -9.13 4.92
N LEU A 102 -22.03 -9.66 3.70
CA LEU A 102 -22.96 -10.66 3.15
C LEU A 102 -23.04 -11.95 3.98
N ARG A 103 -21.96 -12.35 4.64
CA ARG A 103 -21.94 -13.54 5.54
C ARG A 103 -22.65 -13.32 6.87
N LYS A 104 -22.93 -12.07 7.24
CA LYS A 104 -23.56 -11.69 8.52
C LYS A 104 -25.06 -11.42 8.38
N ILE A 105 -25.58 -11.47 7.15
CA ILE A 105 -27.00 -11.35 6.80
C ILE A 105 -27.51 -12.77 6.55
#